data_AF-A0A4Z0B186-F1
#
_entry.id   AF-A0A4Z0B186-F1
#
_cell.length_a   1.000
_cell.length_b   1.000
_cell.length_c   1.000
_cell.angle_alpha   90.00
_cell.angle_beta   90.00
_cell.angle_gamma   90.00
#
_symmetry.space_group_name_H-M   'P 1'
#
loop_
_entity.id
_entity.type
_entity.pdbx_description
1 polymer ?
#
loop_
_entity_poly.entity_id
_entity_poly.type
_entity_poly.pdbx_seq_one_letter_code
_entity_poly.pdbx_strand_id
1 'polypeptide(L)' 'METAAHHLNVLPSQLLAAASRGEIDLNELAAVVLAGRGLDHNATWVGFPAAAQLLEEYLQG' A
#
# COMPACT_ATOMS: atom_id res chain seq x y z
N MET A 1 1.66 -9.60 30.62
CA MET A 1 0.48 -9.93 29.81
C MET A 1 0.94 -9.82 28.37
N GLU A 2 1.15 -10.94 27.69
CA GLU A 2 1.65 -10.97 26.31
C GLU A 2 0.47 -10.66 25.38
N THR A 3 0.48 -9.49 24.73
CA THR A 3 -0.56 -9.09 23.79
C THR A 3 -0.39 -9.82 22.46
N ALA A 4 -1.51 -10.19 21.82
CA ALA A 4 -1.57 -10.77 20.47
C ALA A 4 -0.76 -10.00 19.41
N ALA A 5 -0.44 -8.73 19.68
CA ALA A 5 0.48 -7.88 18.93
C ALA A 5 1.88 -8.50 18.67
N HIS A 6 2.35 -9.43 19.51
CA HIS A 6 3.65 -10.10 19.28
C HIS A 6 3.60 -11.21 18.21
N HIS A 7 2.40 -11.71 17.89
CA HIS A 7 2.21 -12.84 16.95
C HIS A 7 1.50 -12.43 15.66
N LEU A 8 0.87 -11.25 15.63
CA LEU A 8 0.37 -10.64 14.39
C LEU A 8 1.54 -9.92 13.68
N ASN A 9 2.30 -10.67 12.91
CA ASN A 9 3.14 -10.07 11.88
C ASN A 9 2.20 -9.59 10.76
N VAL A 10 1.67 -8.37 10.91
CA VAL A 10 0.66 -7.80 10.00
C VAL A 10 1.17 -7.71 8.56
N LEU A 11 2.50 -7.71 8.40
CA LEU A 11 3.20 -7.81 7.12
C LEU A 11 4.15 -9.02 7.14
N PRO A 12 4.14 -9.90 6.14
CA PRO A 12 5.06 -11.04 6.06
C PRO A 12 6.53 -10.60 6.10
N SER A 13 7.39 -11.30 6.86
CA SER A 13 8.81 -10.95 6.99
C SER A 13 9.55 -10.88 5.66
N GLN A 14 9.16 -11.70 4.68
CA GLN A 14 9.74 -11.69 3.34
C GLN A 14 9.45 -10.39 2.59
N LEU A 15 8.26 -9.80 2.78
CA LEU A 15 7.87 -8.52 2.19
C LEU A 15 8.71 -7.39 2.79
N LEU A 16 8.85 -7.36 4.12
CA LEU A 16 9.69 -6.39 4.81
C LEU A 16 11.16 -6.49 4.38
N ALA A 17 11.66 -7.72 4.23
CA ALA A 17 13.03 -7.95 3.80
C ALA A 17 13.25 -7.46 2.35
N ALA A 18 12.32 -7.73 1.43
CA ALA A 18 12.38 -7.22 0.06
C ALA A 18 12.36 -5.68 0.01
N ALA A 19 11.48 -5.04 0.81
CA ALA A 19 11.44 -3.58 0.90
C ALA A 19 12.76 -3.00 1.43
N SER A 20 13.34 -3.62 2.46
CA SER A 20 14.62 -3.18 3.03
C SER A 20 15.81 -3.28 2.06
N ARG A 21 15.73 -4.20 1.09
CA ARG A 21 16.73 -4.36 0.01
C ARG A 21 16.46 -3.48 -1.20
N GLY A 22 15.36 -2.73 -1.23
CA GLY A 22 14.95 -1.93 -2.38
C GLY A 22 14.38 -2.75 -3.55
N GLU A 23 13.99 -4.00 -3.31
CA GLU A 23 13.43 -4.89 -4.34
C GLU A 23 11.95 -4.59 -4.62
N ILE A 24 11.28 -3.92 -3.68
CA ILE A 24 9.89 -3.45 -3.81
C ILE A 24 9.76 -2.04 -3.24
N ASP A 25 8.91 -1.22 -3.86
CA ASP A 25 8.44 0.03 -3.29
C ASP A 25 7.07 -0.19 -2.62
N LEU A 26 7.02 -0.06 -1.30
CA LEU A 26 5.78 -0.22 -0.53
C LEU A 26 4.78 0.90 -0.77
N ASN A 27 5.22 2.11 -1.13
CA ASN A 27 4.34 3.22 -1.45
C ASN A 27 3.66 2.99 -2.81
N GLU A 28 4.42 2.51 -3.80
CA GLU A 28 3.86 2.12 -5.10
C GLU A 28 2.83 0.99 -4.94
N LEU A 29 3.18 -0.07 -4.19
CA LEU A 29 2.25 -1.16 -3.88
C LEU A 29 0.98 -0.66 -3.17
N ALA A 30 1.13 0.24 -2.19
CA ALA A 30 0.00 0.83 -1.48
C ALA A 30 -0.89 1.65 -2.42
N ALA A 31 -0.31 2.47 -3.30
CA ALA A 31 -1.05 3.28 -4.27
C ALA A 31 -1.90 2.41 -5.20
N VAL A 32 -1.34 1.33 -5.75
CA VAL A 32 -2.06 0.37 -6.60
C VAL A 32 -3.22 -0.27 -5.85
N VAL A 33 -2.99 -0.73 -4.62
CA VAL A 33 -4.00 -1.39 -3.79
C VAL A 33 -5.13 -0.44 -3.39
N LEU A 34 -4.81 0.81 -3.03
CA LEU A 34 -5.79 1.84 -2.67
C LEU A 34 -6.64 2.23 -3.89
N ALA A 35 -6.01 2.44 -5.05
CA ALA A 35 -6.71 2.76 -6.28
C ALA A 35 -7.66 1.64 -6.72
N GLY A 36 -7.23 0.38 -6.62
CA GLY A 36 -8.07 -0.80 -6.85
C GLY A 36 -9.25 -0.94 -5.88
N ARG A 37 -9.25 -0.16 -4.79
CA ARG A 37 -10.35 -0.03 -3.82
C ARG A 37 -11.13 1.28 -3.98
N GLY A 38 -10.87 2.09 -5.00
CA GLY A 38 -11.51 3.40 -5.19
C GLY A 38 -11.10 4.46 -4.16
N LEU A 39 -9.94 4.28 -3.52
CA LEU A 39 -9.41 5.14 -2.47
C LEU A 39 -8.25 6.00 -2.98
N ASP A 40 -8.10 7.21 -2.43
CA ASP A 40 -6.89 8.03 -2.59
C ASP A 40 -5.76 7.64 -1.63
N HIS A 41 -4.64 8.36 -1.67
CA HIS A 41 -3.47 8.13 -0.80
C HIS A 41 -3.75 8.39 0.70
N ASN A 42 -4.86 9.07 1.03
CA ASN A 42 -5.31 9.28 2.40
C ASN A 42 -6.36 8.24 2.83
N ALA A 43 -6.57 7.19 2.04
CA ALA A 43 -7.61 6.18 2.21
C ALA A 43 -9.03 6.77 2.22
N THR A 44 -9.24 7.90 1.54
CA THR A 44 -10.57 8.50 1.33
C THR A 44 -11.20 7.90 0.09
N TRP A 45 -12.48 7.53 0.17
CA TRP A 45 -13.23 7.08 -0.99
C TRP A 45 -13.46 8.21 -1.98
N VAL A 46 -12.88 8.06 -3.18
CA VAL A 46 -13.01 8.99 -4.32
C VAL A 46 -13.69 8.34 -5.52
N GLY A 47 -13.93 7.02 -5.48
CA GLY A 47 -14.50 6.23 -6.56
C GLY A 47 -13.45 5.73 -7.56
N PHE A 48 -13.74 4.61 -8.22
CA PHE A 48 -12.77 3.93 -9.09
C PHE A 48 -12.17 4.80 -10.20
N PRO A 49 -12.95 5.60 -10.96
CA PRO A 49 -12.37 6.41 -12.04
C PRO A 49 -11.39 7.47 -11.55
N ALA A 50 -11.72 8.16 -10.44
CA ALA A 50 -10.86 9.19 -9.86
C ALA A 50 -9.61 8.57 -9.23
N ALA A 51 -9.75 7.44 -8.54
CA ALA A 51 -8.61 6.74 -7.95
C ALA A 51 -7.63 6.21 -9.00
N ALA A 52 -8.13 5.77 -10.16
CA ALA A 52 -7.29 5.37 -11.29
C ALA A 52 -6.48 6.55 -11.87
N GLN A 53 -7.10 7.74 -12.02
CA GLN A 53 -6.39 8.94 -12.49
C GLN A 53 -5.29 9.36 -11.50
N LEU A 54 -5.57 9.35 -10.20
CA LEU A 54 -4.57 9.65 -9.17
C LEU A 54 -3.41 8.65 -9.17
N LEU A 55 -3.68 7.37 -9.45
CA LEU A 55 -2.62 6.37 -9.60
C LEU A 55 -1.77 6.63 -10.85
N GLU A 56 -2.39 6.95 -11.99
CA GLU A 56 -1.65 7.29 -13.21
C GLU A 56 -0.74 8.51 -13.01
N GLU A 57 -1.24 9.55 -12.34
CA GLU A 57 -0.44 10.74 -11.98
C GLU A 57 0.74 10.37 -11.07
N TYR A 58 0.52 9.51 -10.07
CA TYR A 58 1.56 9.05 -9.15
C TYR A 58 2.67 8.26 -9.87
N LEU A 59 2.32 7.41 -10.84
CA LEU A 59 3.28 6.58 -11.57
C LEU A 59 4.07 7.35 -12.65
N GLN A 60 3.63 8.56 -13.01
CA GLN A 60 4.31 9.43 -13.98
C GLN A 60 5.26 10.45 -13.33
N GLY A 61 5.21 10.60 -12.01
CA GLY A 61 5.98 11.56 -11.21
C GLY A 61 7.34 11.07 -10.73
#